data_AF-W8P5B4-F1
#
_entry.id   AF-W8P5B4-F1
#
_cell.length_a   1.000
_cell.length_b   1.000
_cell.length_c   1.000
_cell.angle_alpha   90.00
_cell.angle_beta   90.00
_cell.angle_gamma   90.00
#
_symmetry.space_group_name_H-M   'P 1'
#
loop_
_entity.id
_entity.type
_entity.pdbx_description
1 polymer ?
#
loop_
_entity_poly.entity_id
_entity_poly.type
_entity_poly.pdbx_seq_one_letter_code
_entity_poly.pdbx_strand_id
1 'polypeptide(L)'
;SDDTWSIFFEYLKERGLQGTELIISDAHKGLVSAIRKSFTNASWQRCQVHFLRNIFSSIPKKNSKPFREAVKAIFKFTDIELARTAKNALVGEYIDQSKYSKACASLDDGFEDAFQYTVQGNSHNRLKSTNLIERLNQEVRRREKIIRIFPNQTSANRLIGAVLMDLHDEWIYSSRKYINFDK
;
A
#
# COMPACT_ATOMS: atom_id res chain seq x y z
N SER A 1 7.06 -17.49 -0.74
CA SER A 1 6.80 -17.84 0.68
C SER A 1 7.34 -16.72 1.56
N ASP A 2 7.24 -16.82 2.88
CA ASP A 2 7.95 -15.94 3.83
C ASP A 2 9.47 -15.92 3.56
N ASP A 3 10.05 -17.08 3.23
CA ASP A 3 11.48 -17.23 2.95
C ASP A 3 11.92 -16.45 1.70
N THR A 4 11.12 -16.48 0.63
CA THR A 4 11.41 -15.73 -0.61
C THR A 4 11.53 -14.24 -0.34
N TRP A 5 10.65 -13.69 0.50
CA TRP A 5 10.68 -12.27 0.85
C TRP A 5 11.85 -11.93 1.76
N SER A 6 12.17 -12.82 2.71
CA SER A 6 13.32 -12.64 3.61
C SER A 6 14.63 -12.60 2.81
N ILE A 7 14.82 -13.52 1.86
CA ILE A 7 15.99 -13.51 0.95
C ILE A 7 16.08 -12.19 0.17
N PHE A 8 14.95 -11.70 -0.34
CA PHE A 8 14.92 -10.44 -1.06
C PHE A 8 15.28 -9.25 -0.17
N PHE A 9 14.81 -9.21 1.08
CA PHE A 9 15.14 -8.13 2.01
C PHE A 9 16.59 -8.16 2.46
N GLU A 10 17.16 -9.34 2.71
CA GLU A 10 18.60 -9.46 2.98
C GLU A 10 19.43 -8.99 1.79
N TYR A 11 19.05 -9.36 0.57
CA TYR A 11 19.70 -8.83 -0.64
C TYR A 11 19.66 -7.30 -0.73
N LEU A 12 18.56 -6.65 -0.31
CA LEU A 12 18.51 -5.17 -0.27
C LEU A 12 19.45 -4.59 0.78
N LYS A 13 19.55 -5.21 1.97
CA LYS A 13 20.45 -4.78 3.04
C LYS A 13 21.92 -4.95 2.67
N GLU A 14 22.28 -6.07 2.04
CA GLU A 14 23.63 -6.32 1.51
C GLU A 14 24.05 -5.25 0.48
N ARG A 15 23.08 -4.67 -0.23
CA ARG A 15 23.29 -3.56 -1.16
C ARG A 15 23.29 -2.17 -0.50
N GLY A 16 23.20 -2.11 0.83
CA GLY A 16 23.32 -0.88 1.61
C GLY A 16 21.99 -0.26 2.06
N LEU A 17 20.85 -0.95 1.93
CA LEU A 17 19.60 -0.48 2.52
C LEU A 17 19.71 -0.45 4.06
N GLN A 18 19.69 0.73 4.64
CA GLN A 18 19.76 0.98 6.09
C GLN A 18 18.84 2.14 6.48
N GLY A 19 18.53 2.28 7.78
CA GLY A 19 17.71 3.38 8.29
C GLY A 19 16.27 3.39 7.76
N THR A 20 15.71 2.22 7.44
CA THR A 20 14.32 2.13 6.98
C THR A 20 13.37 2.42 8.14
N GLU A 21 12.60 3.51 8.02
CA GLU A 21 11.62 3.91 9.05
C GLU A 21 10.22 3.37 8.74
N LEU A 22 9.80 3.35 7.47
CA LEU A 22 8.45 2.98 7.06
C LEU A 22 8.45 2.04 5.85
N ILE A 23 7.65 0.98 5.93
CA ILE A 23 7.44 0.05 4.82
C ILE A 23 5.94 -0.01 4.52
N ILE A 24 5.55 0.34 3.29
CA ILE A 24 4.13 0.33 2.87
C ILE A 24 3.93 -0.82 1.87
N SER A 25 3.01 -1.73 2.17
CA SER A 25 2.69 -2.86 1.28
C SER A 25 1.21 -3.25 1.32
N ASP A 26 0.81 -4.23 0.53
CA ASP A 26 -0.41 -4.98 0.82
C ASP A 26 -0.23 -5.83 2.10
N ALA A 27 -1.33 -6.44 2.59
CA ALA A 27 -1.31 -7.26 3.80
C ALA A 27 -1.16 -8.76 3.48
N HIS A 28 -0.35 -9.12 2.48
CA HIS A 28 -0.06 -10.53 2.23
C HIS A 28 0.72 -11.14 3.41
N LYS A 29 0.16 -12.18 4.06
CA LYS A 29 0.67 -12.73 5.33
C LYS A 29 2.18 -13.04 5.30
N GLY A 30 2.66 -13.68 4.23
CA GLY A 30 4.08 -14.02 4.08
C GLY A 30 4.99 -12.80 3.86
N LEU A 31 4.46 -11.71 3.28
CA LEU A 31 5.23 -10.47 3.11
C LEU A 31 5.32 -9.73 4.45
N VAL A 32 4.20 -9.61 5.17
CA VAL A 32 4.15 -8.93 6.48
C VAL A 32 5.04 -9.65 7.50
N SER A 33 5.01 -10.98 7.54
CA SER A 33 5.88 -11.78 8.40
C SER A 33 7.36 -11.52 8.08
N ALA A 34 7.75 -11.57 6.80
CA ALA A 34 9.13 -11.30 6.39
C ALA A 34 9.57 -9.87 6.71
N ILE A 35 8.68 -8.87 6.54
CA ILE A 35 8.96 -7.48 6.91
C ILE A 35 9.26 -7.37 8.41
N ARG A 36 8.39 -7.93 9.26
CA ARG A 36 8.56 -7.87 10.72
C ARG A 36 9.84 -8.56 11.20
N LYS A 37 10.27 -9.64 10.53
CA LYS A 37 11.54 -10.32 10.82
C LYS A 37 12.75 -9.50 10.35
N SER A 38 12.66 -8.91 9.16
CA SER A 38 13.80 -8.27 8.50
C SER A 38 14.04 -6.84 8.99
N PHE A 39 12.99 -6.13 9.40
CA PHE A 39 13.05 -4.71 9.76
C PHE A 39 12.41 -4.47 11.12
N THR A 40 13.17 -4.74 12.19
CA THR A 40 12.69 -4.63 13.58
C THR A 40 12.44 -3.20 14.04
N ASN A 41 13.13 -2.22 13.44
CA ASN A 41 13.04 -0.80 13.78
C ASN A 41 12.19 0.01 12.79
N ALA A 42 11.47 -0.66 11.88
CA ALA A 42 10.62 -0.01 10.90
C ALA A 42 9.13 -0.23 11.24
N SER A 43 8.31 0.79 11.06
CA SER A 43 6.85 0.63 11.06
C SER A 43 6.41 -0.01 9.75
N TRP A 44 5.53 -1.00 9.83
CA TRP A 44 4.86 -1.54 8.65
C TRP A 44 3.47 -0.91 8.51
N GLN A 45 3.20 -0.32 7.36
CA GLN A 45 1.90 0.20 7.00
C GLN A 45 1.20 -0.64 5.94
N ARG A 46 -0.07 -0.95 6.20
CA ARG A 46 -0.98 -1.47 5.19
C ARG A 46 -1.42 -0.35 4.24
N CYS A 47 -1.24 -0.56 2.94
CA CYS A 47 -1.71 0.35 1.89
C CYS A 47 -3.23 0.59 2.01
N GLN A 48 -3.64 1.85 2.21
CA GLN A 48 -5.05 2.20 2.45
C GLN A 48 -5.95 1.93 1.24
N VAL A 49 -5.42 2.07 0.02
CA VAL A 49 -6.18 1.77 -1.22
C VAL A 49 -6.52 0.28 -1.30
N HIS A 50 -5.54 -0.58 -1.01
CA HIS A 50 -5.76 -2.03 -0.95
C HIS A 50 -6.68 -2.41 0.20
N PHE A 51 -6.52 -1.76 1.35
CA PHE A 51 -7.36 -2.01 2.51
C PHE A 51 -8.82 -1.66 2.26
N LEU A 52 -9.11 -0.47 1.70
CA LEU A 52 -10.46 -0.07 1.28
C LEU A 52 -11.08 -1.05 0.28
N ARG A 53 -10.29 -1.55 -0.68
CA ARG A 53 -10.76 -2.58 -1.63
C ARG A 53 -11.16 -3.86 -0.91
N ASN A 54 -10.39 -4.29 0.08
CA ASN A 54 -10.68 -5.48 0.89
C ASN A 54 -11.93 -5.29 1.75
N ILE A 55 -12.12 -4.13 2.37
CA ILE A 55 -13.33 -3.83 3.15
C ILE A 55 -14.57 -3.82 2.22
N PHE A 56 -14.46 -3.22 1.04
CA PHE A 56 -15.59 -3.11 0.12
C PHE A 56 -15.89 -4.37 -0.69
N SER A 57 -15.03 -5.38 -0.65
CA SER A 57 -15.28 -6.67 -1.30
C SER A 57 -16.24 -7.54 -0.49
N SER A 58 -16.35 -7.34 0.83
CA SER A 58 -17.26 -8.07 1.71
C SER A 58 -18.67 -7.49 1.81
N ILE A 59 -18.98 -6.40 1.09
CA ILE A 59 -20.30 -5.74 1.16
C ILE A 59 -20.99 -5.72 -0.21
N PRO A 60 -22.33 -5.75 -0.26
CA PRO A 60 -23.08 -5.61 -1.50
C PRO A 60 -22.73 -4.31 -2.24
N LYS A 61 -22.79 -4.31 -3.58
CA LYS A 61 -22.61 -3.08 -4.37
C LYS A 61 -23.83 -2.16 -4.31
N LYS A 62 -25.04 -2.73 -4.30
CA LYS A 62 -26.30 -2.00 -4.19
C LYS A 62 -26.52 -1.57 -2.74
N ASN A 63 -27.10 -0.39 -2.53
CA ASN A 63 -27.54 0.13 -1.21
C ASN A 63 -26.43 0.22 -0.14
N SER A 64 -25.16 0.25 -0.53
CA SER A 64 -24.01 0.42 0.38
C SER A 64 -23.27 1.74 0.19
N LYS A 65 -23.81 2.65 -0.63
CA LYS A 65 -23.20 3.95 -0.90
C LYS A 65 -22.93 4.76 0.37
N PRO A 66 -23.89 4.91 1.32
CA PRO A 66 -23.64 5.66 2.55
C PRO A 66 -22.48 5.09 3.37
N PHE A 67 -22.49 3.77 3.60
CA PHE A 67 -21.40 3.08 4.31
C PHE A 67 -20.04 3.27 3.62
N ARG A 68 -19.98 3.11 2.29
CA ARG A 68 -18.73 3.30 1.52
C ARG A 68 -18.20 4.71 1.63
N GLU A 69 -19.07 5.72 1.60
CA GLU A 69 -18.69 7.12 1.72
C GLU A 69 -18.20 7.46 3.13
N ALA A 70 -18.88 6.94 4.16
CA ALA A 70 -18.48 7.10 5.55
C ALA A 70 -17.11 6.45 5.82
N VAL A 71 -16.88 5.21 5.34
CA VAL A 71 -15.56 4.57 5.45
C VAL A 71 -14.48 5.37 4.71
N LYS A 72 -14.75 5.86 3.49
CA LYS A 72 -13.79 6.71 2.76
C LYS A 72 -13.47 8.01 3.50
N ALA A 73 -14.43 8.59 4.21
CA ALA A 73 -14.22 9.81 4.97
C ALA A 73 -13.20 9.61 6.11
N ILE A 74 -13.22 8.44 6.77
CA ILE A 74 -12.23 8.09 7.81
C ILE A 74 -10.80 8.21 7.28
N PHE A 75 -10.51 7.68 6.09
CA PHE A 75 -9.16 7.71 5.51
C PHE A 75 -8.74 9.09 4.95
N LYS A 76 -9.62 10.09 4.99
CA LYS A 76 -9.25 11.48 4.66
C LYS A 76 -8.58 12.20 5.82
N PHE A 77 -8.82 11.78 7.06
CA PHE A 77 -8.15 12.36 8.21
C PHE A 77 -6.63 12.19 8.11
N THR A 78 -5.91 13.14 8.69
CA THR A 78 -4.46 13.11 8.90
C THR A 78 -4.11 12.94 10.37
N ASP A 79 -5.08 13.12 11.26
CA ASP A 79 -4.99 12.84 12.69
C ASP A 79 -5.60 11.46 12.96
N ILE A 80 -4.81 10.58 13.58
CA ILE A 80 -5.22 9.21 13.88
C ILE A 80 -6.31 9.14 14.96
N GLU A 81 -6.34 10.06 15.92
CA GLU A 81 -7.33 10.06 17.00
C GLU A 81 -8.70 10.49 16.48
N LEU A 82 -8.75 11.49 15.60
CA LEU A 82 -9.98 11.86 14.89
C LEU A 82 -10.49 10.72 13.99
N ALA A 83 -9.56 10.07 13.26
CA ALA A 83 -9.89 8.92 12.43
C ALA A 83 -10.42 7.74 13.26
N ARG A 84 -9.81 7.47 14.43
CA ARG A 84 -10.20 6.40 15.36
C ARG A 84 -11.59 6.66 15.94
N THR A 85 -11.87 7.90 16.31
CA THR A 85 -13.19 8.33 16.80
C THR A 85 -14.27 8.12 15.74
N ALA A 86 -14.03 8.59 14.50
CA ALA A 86 -14.95 8.39 13.38
C ALA A 86 -15.15 6.89 13.03
N LYS A 87 -14.08 6.09 13.10
CA LYS A 87 -14.13 4.64 12.93
C LYS A 87 -15.01 3.96 13.98
N ASN A 88 -14.82 4.28 15.26
CA ASN A 88 -15.61 3.71 16.36
C ASN A 88 -17.10 4.04 16.22
N ALA A 89 -17.44 5.28 15.86
CA ALA A 89 -18.82 5.69 15.62
C ALA A 89 -19.45 4.90 14.45
N LEU A 90 -18.73 4.77 13.33
CA LEU A 90 -19.20 4.00 12.17
C LEU A 90 -19.38 2.53 12.50
N VAL A 91 -18.43 1.91 13.21
CA VAL A 91 -18.54 0.51 13.64
C VAL A 91 -19.77 0.34 14.53
N GLY A 92 -19.98 1.22 15.51
CA GLY A 92 -21.17 1.18 16.37
C GLY A 92 -22.50 1.29 15.62
N GLU A 93 -22.58 2.09 14.55
CA GLU A 93 -23.80 2.25 13.76
C GLU A 93 -24.10 1.03 12.85
N TYR A 94 -23.07 0.34 12.34
CA TYR A 94 -23.21 -0.63 11.26
C TYR A 94 -22.92 -2.09 11.65
N ILE A 95 -22.29 -2.36 12.79
CA ILE A 95 -21.81 -3.71 13.17
C ILE A 95 -22.95 -4.74 13.26
N ASP A 96 -24.12 -4.35 13.78
CA ASP A 96 -25.29 -5.22 13.97
C ASP A 96 -25.99 -5.59 12.67
N GLN A 97 -25.69 -4.87 11.59
CA GLN A 97 -26.21 -5.20 10.27
C GLN A 97 -25.34 -6.31 9.66
N SER A 98 -25.87 -7.53 9.55
CA SER A 98 -25.17 -8.72 9.01
C SER A 98 -24.39 -8.45 7.70
N LYS A 99 -24.94 -7.62 6.80
CA LYS A 99 -24.29 -7.22 5.53
C LYS A 99 -23.00 -6.39 5.68
N TYR A 100 -22.77 -5.78 6.84
CA TYR A 100 -21.62 -4.91 7.12
C TYR A 100 -20.73 -5.43 8.25
N SER A 101 -21.20 -6.39 9.05
CA SER A 101 -20.44 -6.95 10.18
C SER A 101 -18.99 -7.33 9.81
N LYS A 102 -18.81 -8.09 8.72
CA LYS A 102 -17.47 -8.48 8.23
C LYS A 102 -16.60 -7.29 7.80
N ALA A 103 -17.21 -6.26 7.21
CA ALA A 103 -16.51 -5.06 6.78
C ALA A 103 -16.10 -4.19 7.97
N CYS A 104 -16.94 -4.10 9.00
CA CYS A 104 -16.65 -3.41 10.25
C CYS A 104 -15.52 -4.12 11.01
N ALA A 105 -15.58 -5.45 11.16
CA ALA A 105 -14.49 -6.22 11.75
C ALA A 105 -13.17 -6.04 10.98
N SER A 106 -13.22 -6.13 9.64
CA SER A 106 -12.03 -5.91 8.80
C SER A 106 -11.46 -4.50 8.96
N LEU A 107 -12.33 -3.48 9.04
CA LEU A 107 -11.93 -2.11 9.28
C LEU A 107 -11.26 -1.97 10.65
N ASP A 108 -11.85 -2.54 11.70
CA ASP A 108 -11.34 -2.46 13.07
C ASP A 108 -9.97 -3.13 13.21
N ASP A 109 -9.86 -4.38 12.77
CA ASP A 109 -8.62 -5.18 12.85
C ASP A 109 -7.43 -4.54 12.13
N GLY A 110 -7.69 -3.91 10.97
CA GLY A 110 -6.63 -3.36 10.11
C GLY A 110 -6.44 -1.85 10.22
N PHE A 111 -7.17 -1.16 11.09
CA PHE A 111 -7.17 0.30 11.15
C PHE A 111 -5.79 0.86 11.53
N GLU A 112 -5.22 0.38 12.65
CA GLU A 112 -3.95 0.88 13.16
C GLU A 112 -2.80 0.62 12.17
N ASP A 113 -2.79 -0.56 11.53
CA ASP A 113 -1.83 -0.89 10.47
C ASP A 113 -1.92 0.08 9.27
N ALA A 114 -3.09 0.68 9.00
CA ALA A 114 -3.30 1.55 7.86
C ALA A 114 -2.90 3.01 8.09
N PHE A 115 -2.61 3.41 9.34
CA PHE A 115 -2.31 4.78 9.74
C PHE A 115 -0.88 5.01 10.25
N GLN A 116 0.03 4.04 10.12
CA GLN A 116 1.40 4.15 10.65
C GLN A 116 2.19 5.38 10.17
N TYR A 117 1.91 5.94 8.97
CA TYR A 117 2.55 7.17 8.50
C TYR A 117 2.29 8.38 9.43
N THR A 118 1.12 8.47 10.09
CA THR A 118 0.82 9.60 10.98
C THR A 118 1.60 9.52 12.28
N VAL A 119 1.89 8.31 12.76
CA VAL A 119 2.68 8.08 13.97
C VAL A 119 4.11 8.59 13.81
N GLN A 120 4.64 8.55 12.58
CA GLN A 120 5.96 9.08 12.24
C GLN A 120 5.96 10.58 11.96
N GLY A 121 4.90 11.32 12.33
CA GLY A 121 4.78 12.75 12.09
C GLY A 121 4.54 13.13 10.62
N ASN A 122 4.38 12.14 9.73
CA ASN A 122 4.14 12.42 8.32
C ASN A 122 2.64 12.64 8.06
N SER A 123 2.31 13.70 7.33
CA SER A 123 0.92 13.99 6.91
C SER A 123 0.71 13.83 5.39
N HIS A 124 1.74 13.40 4.66
CA HIS A 124 1.69 13.31 3.21
C HIS A 124 0.70 12.26 2.72
N ASN A 125 -0.34 12.71 2.02
CA ASN A 125 -1.34 11.84 1.39
C ASN A 125 -0.75 10.78 0.46
N ARG A 126 0.47 10.99 -0.07
CA ARG A 126 1.14 10.01 -0.96
C ARG A 126 1.59 8.75 -0.21
N LEU A 127 1.87 8.84 1.09
CA LEU A 127 2.22 7.70 1.94
C LEU A 127 1.03 6.78 2.25
N LYS A 128 -0.20 7.20 1.94
CA LYS A 128 -1.41 6.38 2.16
C LYS A 128 -1.50 5.18 1.21
N SER A 129 -0.71 5.15 0.13
CA SER A 129 -0.90 4.19 -0.97
C SER A 129 0.41 3.75 -1.62
N THR A 130 0.33 2.65 -2.37
CA THR A 130 1.43 2.15 -3.23
C THR A 130 1.32 2.68 -4.66
N ASN A 131 0.59 3.79 -4.90
CA ASN A 131 0.28 4.27 -6.25
C ASN A 131 1.51 4.53 -7.13
N LEU A 132 2.65 4.93 -6.55
CA LEU A 132 3.90 5.12 -7.31
C LEU A 132 4.36 3.82 -7.98
N ILE A 133 4.48 2.74 -7.20
CA ILE A 133 4.92 1.45 -7.73
C ILE A 133 3.86 0.81 -8.62
N GLU A 134 2.57 1.01 -8.33
CA GLU A 134 1.49 0.57 -9.23
C GLU A 134 1.55 1.27 -10.58
N ARG A 135 1.87 2.57 -10.60
CA ARG A 135 2.04 3.34 -11.84
C ARG A 135 3.24 2.84 -12.65
N LEU A 136 4.37 2.58 -11.98
CA LEU A 136 5.56 2.00 -12.59
C LEU A 136 5.27 0.61 -13.17
N ASN A 137 4.60 -0.25 -12.41
CA ASN A 137 4.18 -1.58 -12.88
C ASN A 137 3.27 -1.47 -14.11
N GLN A 138 2.35 -0.51 -14.15
CA GLN A 138 1.51 -0.27 -15.32
C GLN A 138 2.30 0.11 -16.57
N GLU A 139 3.38 0.90 -16.44
CA GLU A 139 4.24 1.24 -17.59
C GLU A 139 4.97 0.03 -18.18
N VAL A 140 5.39 -0.89 -17.30
CA VAL A 140 5.96 -2.17 -17.72
C VAL A 140 4.89 -3.02 -18.42
N ARG A 141 3.70 -3.15 -17.82
CA ARG A 141 2.58 -3.92 -18.38
C ARG A 141 2.12 -3.42 -19.75
N ARG A 142 2.18 -2.11 -20.00
CA ARG A 142 1.83 -1.54 -21.32
C ARG A 142 2.70 -2.08 -22.45
N ARG A 143 4.01 -2.22 -22.20
CA ARG A 143 4.97 -2.73 -23.19
C ARG A 143 4.94 -4.26 -23.27
N GLU A 144 4.80 -4.92 -22.14
CA GLU A 144 4.62 -6.38 -22.06
C GLU A 144 3.39 -6.84 -22.86
N LYS A 145 2.26 -6.13 -22.75
CA LYS A 145 1.00 -6.47 -23.44
C LYS A 145 1.13 -6.52 -24.96
N ILE A 146 2.04 -5.74 -25.54
CA ILE A 146 2.30 -5.74 -26.99
C ILE A 146 3.05 -7.02 -27.40
N ILE A 147 4.02 -7.46 -26.59
CA ILE A 147 4.88 -8.61 -26.89
C ILE A 147 4.12 -9.93 -26.73
N ARG A 148 3.19 -10.01 -25.77
CA ARG A 148 2.36 -11.19 -25.41
C ARG A 148 3.15 -12.39 -24.87
N ILE A 149 4.19 -12.85 -25.56
CA ILE A 149 4.99 -14.02 -25.19
C ILE A 149 6.48 -13.68 -25.34
N PHE A 150 7.25 -13.90 -24.28
CA PHE A 150 8.71 -13.75 -24.33
C PHE A 150 9.38 -15.09 -24.68
N PRO A 151 10.45 -15.07 -25.49
CA PRO A 151 11.18 -16.29 -25.84
C PRO A 151 11.98 -16.87 -24.66
N ASN A 152 12.37 -16.05 -23.68
CA ASN A 152 13.05 -16.45 -22.45
C ASN A 152 13.01 -15.32 -21.41
N GLN A 153 13.43 -15.64 -20.17
CA GLN A 153 13.48 -14.67 -19.06
C GLN A 153 14.42 -13.50 -19.33
N THR A 154 15.56 -13.72 -19.99
CA THR A 154 16.53 -12.65 -20.31
C THR A 154 15.91 -11.59 -21.21
N SER A 155 15.10 -11.98 -22.20
CA SER A 155 14.37 -11.04 -23.05
C SER A 155 13.33 -10.24 -22.27
N ALA A 156 12.65 -10.86 -21.29
CA ALA A 156 11.73 -10.14 -20.41
C ALA A 156 12.50 -9.13 -19.52
N ASN A 157 13.61 -9.55 -18.93
CA ASN A 157 14.46 -8.70 -18.09
C ASN A 157 15.02 -7.50 -18.88
N ARG A 158 15.39 -7.68 -20.15
CA ARG A 158 15.84 -6.58 -21.01
C ARG A 158 14.76 -5.55 -21.25
N LEU A 159 13.52 -5.98 -21.54
CA LEU A 159 12.41 -5.04 -21.70
C LEU A 159 12.15 -4.30 -20.39
N ILE A 160 11.98 -5.04 -19.29
CA ILE A 160 11.69 -4.44 -17.98
C ILE A 160 12.80 -3.44 -17.61
N GLY A 161 14.07 -3.84 -17.76
CA GLY A 161 15.22 -2.98 -17.52
C GLY A 161 15.20 -1.71 -18.36
N ALA A 162 14.95 -1.82 -19.68
CA ALA A 162 14.85 -0.66 -20.56
C ALA A 162 13.77 0.33 -20.09
N VAL A 163 12.58 -0.16 -19.72
CA VAL A 163 11.50 0.69 -19.21
C VAL A 163 11.87 1.37 -17.91
N LEU A 164 12.54 0.66 -17.01
CA LEU A 164 12.94 1.20 -15.72
C LEU A 164 14.05 2.24 -15.89
N MET A 165 14.98 2.06 -16.83
CA MET A 165 16.00 3.04 -17.16
C MET A 165 15.38 4.32 -17.76
N ASP A 166 14.47 4.20 -18.73
CA ASP A 166 13.76 5.35 -19.31
C ASP A 166 13.01 6.15 -18.23
N LEU A 167 12.28 5.47 -17.35
CA LEU A 167 11.55 6.11 -16.26
C LEU A 167 12.48 6.74 -15.22
N HIS A 168 13.62 6.11 -14.94
CA HIS A 168 14.61 6.64 -14.03
C HIS A 168 15.19 7.95 -14.55
N ASP A 169 15.54 8.01 -15.83
CA ASP A 169 16.02 9.23 -16.48
C ASP A 169 14.96 10.33 -16.41
N GLU A 170 13.70 10.02 -16.76
CA GLU A 170 12.58 10.97 -16.62
C GLU A 170 12.45 11.51 -15.19
N TRP A 171 12.64 10.66 -14.17
CA TRP A 171 12.54 11.07 -12.76
C TRP A 171 13.71 11.93 -12.31
N ILE A 172 14.93 11.66 -12.77
CA ILE A 172 16.11 12.48 -12.48
C ILE A 172 15.95 13.89 -13.07
N TYR A 173 15.46 13.99 -14.31
CA TYR A 173 15.30 15.29 -14.98
C TYR A 173 13.99 16.00 -14.62
N SER A 174 13.10 15.36 -13.86
CA SER A 174 11.83 15.98 -13.47
C SER A 174 12.03 17.05 -12.40
N SER A 175 11.45 18.23 -12.63
CA SER A 175 11.34 19.27 -11.60
C SER A 175 10.30 18.94 -10.52
N ARG A 176 9.52 17.87 -10.70
CA ARG A 176 8.42 17.48 -9.78
C ARG A 176 8.89 16.37 -8.82
N LYS A 177 8.99 16.69 -7.53
CA LYS A 177 9.27 15.68 -6.48
C LYS A 177 8.01 14.86 -6.14
N TYR A 178 8.17 13.54 -6.01
CA TYR A 178 7.08 12.64 -5.59
C TYR A 178 6.79 12.72 -4.09
N ILE A 179 7.77 12.92 -3.23
CA ILE A 179 7.52 13.36 -1.85
C ILE A 179 8.53 14.46 -1.58
N ASN A 180 8.09 15.50 -0.89
CA ASN A 180 8.99 16.56 -0.45
C ASN A 180 8.96 16.59 1.07
N PHE A 181 9.97 15.98 1.69
CA PHE A 181 10.12 15.90 3.14
C PHE A 181 10.64 17.21 3.75
N ASP A 182 11.10 18.16 2.92
CA ASP A 182 11.61 19.48 3.34
C ASP A 182 10.49 20.49 3.66
N LYS A 183 9.23 20.04 3.81
CA LYS A 183 8.03 20.88 4.02
C LYS A 183 7.25 20.48 5.24
#